data_AF-A0A4Q5M4H7-F1
#
_entry.id   AF-A0A4Q5M4H7-F1
#
_cell.length_a   1.000
_cell.length_b   1.000
_cell.length_c   1.000
_cell.angle_alpha   90.00
_cell.angle_beta   90.00
_cell.angle_gamma   90.00
#
_symmetry.space_group_name_H-M   'P 1'
#
loop_
_entity.id
_entity.type
_entity.pdbx_description
1 polymer ?
#
loop_
_entity_poly.entity_id
_entity_poly.type
_entity_poly.pdbx_seq_one_letter_code
_entity_poly.pdbx_strand_id
1 'polypeptide(L)'
;MITDIRKASATTLSIVAILIVLLLWHLIVAFTPRIKLAGLFLAKPAEPGYVWQNANHADARLFWQNTDVVWQEGLEHPEFKAESAEIEGDWNPLPGYRFIDKNKGLHTIWTPGLLHPDYMAWSDKTEERWLPVTGYRFTEEGDEVDCVWDPNKDYPDLKIKTTDATDQYLPYPGYVFVEPNTSLKVVWVPGTVNYEQPHLVAGVTEGTWNPRYNYRPSRMSDSDKIKLAAAAIITYKVISHL
;
A
#
# COMPACT_ATOMS: atom_id res chain seq x y z
N MET A 1 22.34 14.22 -72.20
CA MET A 1 21.32 15.28 -72.37
C MET A 1 19.88 14.75 -72.30
N ILE A 2 19.37 13.91 -73.23
CA ILE A 2 17.99 13.37 -73.12
C ILE A 2 17.81 12.46 -71.89
N THR A 3 18.84 11.71 -71.52
CA THR A 3 18.86 10.85 -70.32
C THR A 3 18.83 11.63 -69.01
N ASP A 4 19.39 12.84 -68.97
CA ASP A 4 19.49 13.66 -67.75
C ASP A 4 18.15 14.34 -67.43
N ILE A 5 17.43 14.80 -68.46
CA ILE A 5 16.10 15.42 -68.31
C ILE A 5 15.09 14.40 -67.76
N ARG A 6 15.12 13.15 -68.22
CA ARG A 6 14.22 12.09 -67.74
C ARG A 6 14.49 11.68 -66.28
N LYS A 7 15.75 11.73 -65.85
CA LYS A 7 16.12 11.45 -64.45
C LYS A 7 15.61 12.55 -63.52
N ALA A 8 15.81 13.82 -63.90
CA ALA A 8 15.31 14.97 -63.14
C ALA A 8 13.78 15.00 -63.01
N SER A 9 13.05 14.61 -64.05
CA SER A 9 11.58 14.51 -63.98
C SER A 9 11.11 13.38 -63.05
N ALA A 10 11.78 12.22 -63.07
CA ALA A 10 11.41 11.09 -62.23
C ALA A 10 11.66 11.35 -60.73
N THR A 11 12.79 11.98 -60.39
CA THR A 11 13.08 12.38 -59.00
C THR A 11 12.08 13.41 -58.50
N THR A 12 11.72 14.39 -59.32
CA THR A 12 10.75 15.43 -58.95
C THR A 12 9.37 14.84 -58.67
N LEU A 13 8.90 13.95 -59.54
CA LEU A 13 7.59 13.31 -59.39
C LEU A 13 7.53 12.42 -58.14
N SER A 14 8.64 11.74 -57.81
CA SER A 14 8.76 10.91 -56.60
C SER A 14 8.70 11.77 -55.33
N ILE A 15 9.39 12.92 -55.30
CA ILE A 15 9.36 13.84 -54.17
C ILE A 15 7.94 14.39 -53.95
N VAL A 16 7.26 14.82 -55.02
CA VAL A 16 5.88 15.32 -54.94
C VAL A 16 4.93 14.24 -54.43
N ALA A 17 5.04 13.01 -54.92
CA ALA A 17 4.23 11.89 -54.45
C ALA A 17 4.44 11.64 -52.95
N ILE A 18 5.69 11.64 -52.47
CA ILE A 18 6.00 11.49 -51.04
C ILE A 18 5.37 12.62 -50.23
N LEU A 19 5.50 13.88 -50.67
CA LEU A 19 4.91 15.02 -49.97
C LEU A 19 3.38 14.94 -49.90
N ILE A 20 2.71 14.48 -50.96
CA ILE A 20 1.25 14.28 -50.96
C ILE A 20 0.85 13.19 -49.96
N VAL A 21 1.55 12.05 -49.95
CA VAL A 21 1.28 10.96 -48.99
C VAL A 21 1.46 11.46 -47.56
N LEU A 22 2.52 12.22 -47.29
CA LEU A 22 2.76 12.80 -45.98
C LEU A 22 1.66 13.79 -45.58
N LEU A 23 1.23 14.67 -46.48
CA LEU A 23 0.16 15.63 -46.21
C LEU A 23 -1.16 14.94 -45.93
N LEU A 24 -1.51 13.91 -46.73
CA LEU A 24 -2.70 13.09 -46.50
C LEU A 24 -2.64 12.36 -45.16
N TRP A 25 -1.48 11.82 -44.79
CA TRP A 25 -1.30 11.17 -43.49
C TRP A 25 -1.48 12.16 -42.32
N HIS A 26 -0.86 13.34 -42.38
CA HIS A 26 -1.05 14.37 -41.35
C HIS A 26 -2.52 14.76 -41.22
N LEU A 27 -3.24 14.83 -42.35
CA LEU A 27 -4.67 15.12 -42.37
C LEU A 27 -5.47 14.00 -41.68
N ILE A 28 -5.19 12.73 -41.98
CA ILE A 28 -5.84 11.59 -41.31
C ILE A 28 -5.60 11.63 -39.79
N VAL A 29 -4.35 11.85 -39.35
CA VAL A 29 -4.03 11.94 -37.92
C VAL A 29 -4.73 13.12 -37.27
N ALA A 30 -4.77 14.29 -37.92
CA ALA A 30 -5.46 15.46 -37.39
C ALA A 30 -6.97 15.24 -37.19
N PHE A 31 -7.58 14.29 -37.93
CA PHE A 31 -8.99 13.91 -37.77
C PHE A 31 -9.20 12.65 -36.92
N THR A 32 -8.14 12.05 -36.38
CA THR A 32 -8.25 10.88 -35.49
C THR A 32 -8.13 11.34 -34.04
N PRO A 33 -9.23 11.40 -33.26
CA PRO A 33 -9.23 12.08 -31.96
C PRO A 33 -8.28 11.46 -30.94
N ARG A 34 -7.97 10.16 -31.07
CA ARG A 34 -7.14 9.41 -30.13
C ARG A 34 -5.64 9.43 -30.46
N ILE A 35 -5.22 10.15 -31.51
CA ILE A 35 -3.82 10.21 -31.94
C ILE A 35 -3.37 11.66 -32.05
N LYS A 36 -2.19 11.98 -31.52
CA LYS A 36 -1.55 13.29 -31.62
C LYS A 36 -0.21 13.18 -32.33
N LEU A 37 0.11 14.19 -33.16
CA LEU A 37 1.43 14.31 -33.76
C LEU A 37 2.48 14.65 -32.70
N ALA A 38 3.54 13.85 -32.64
CA ALA A 38 4.72 14.06 -31.81
C ALA A 38 5.93 14.56 -32.63
N GLY A 39 5.83 14.55 -33.96
CA GLY A 39 6.83 15.05 -34.89
C GLY A 39 6.36 14.87 -36.33
N LEU A 40 7.20 15.23 -37.32
CA LEU A 40 6.84 15.18 -38.74
C LEU A 40 6.42 13.77 -39.22
N PHE A 41 6.99 12.74 -38.60
CA PHE A 41 6.69 11.34 -38.93
C PHE A 41 6.26 10.55 -37.71
N LEU A 42 6.05 11.22 -36.58
CA LEU A 42 5.82 10.59 -35.29
C LEU A 42 4.42 10.90 -34.79
N ALA A 43 3.71 9.87 -34.36
CA ALA A 43 2.43 9.97 -33.69
C ALA A 43 2.52 9.30 -32.31
N LYS A 44 1.67 9.73 -31.37
CA LYS A 44 1.47 9.10 -30.06
C LYS A 44 0.00 9.13 -29.68
N PRO A 45 -0.47 8.31 -28.73
CA PRO A 45 -1.81 8.44 -28.20
C PRO A 45 -2.08 9.88 -27.73
N ALA A 46 -3.24 10.43 -28.09
CA ALA A 46 -3.59 11.82 -27.79
C ALA A 46 -3.85 12.04 -26.30
N GLU A 47 -4.41 11.03 -25.64
CA GLU A 47 -4.86 11.06 -24.26
C GLU A 47 -4.10 10.01 -23.43
N PRO A 48 -3.76 10.32 -22.16
CA PRO A 48 -3.27 9.32 -21.21
C PRO A 48 -4.26 8.14 -21.06
N GLY A 49 -3.75 6.98 -20.62
CA GLY A 49 -4.55 5.75 -20.49
C GLY A 49 -4.67 4.94 -21.78
N TYR A 50 -4.24 5.50 -22.92
CA TYR A 50 -4.15 4.77 -24.19
C TYR A 50 -2.70 4.33 -24.50
N VAL A 51 -2.58 3.12 -25.02
CA VAL A 51 -1.35 2.57 -25.60
C VAL A 51 -1.62 2.10 -27.02
N TRP A 52 -0.57 1.71 -27.74
CA TRP A 52 -0.73 1.07 -29.05
C TRP A 52 -1.31 -0.33 -28.91
N GLN A 53 -2.23 -0.74 -29.77
CA GLN A 53 -2.87 -2.06 -29.69
C GLN A 53 -1.87 -3.23 -29.72
N ASN A 54 -0.72 -3.04 -30.35
CA ASN A 54 0.34 -4.03 -30.46
C ASN A 54 1.53 -3.77 -29.52
N ALA A 55 1.37 -2.94 -28.48
CA ALA A 55 2.39 -2.78 -27.44
C ALA A 55 1.91 -2.13 -26.14
N ASN A 56 2.64 -2.40 -25.07
CA ASN A 56 2.28 -1.97 -23.71
C ASN A 56 2.89 -0.61 -23.34
N HIS A 57 3.09 0.29 -24.31
CA HIS A 57 3.68 1.61 -24.06
C HIS A 57 3.11 2.66 -25.02
N ALA A 58 3.11 3.92 -24.58
CA ALA A 58 2.52 5.06 -25.30
C ALA A 58 3.58 5.89 -26.07
N ASP A 59 4.79 5.34 -26.30
CA ASP A 59 5.86 6.08 -26.95
C ASP A 59 5.51 6.46 -28.38
N ALA A 60 6.13 7.55 -28.85
CA ALA A 60 5.94 8.00 -30.21
C ALA A 60 6.40 6.94 -31.24
N ARG A 61 5.63 6.77 -32.30
CA ARG A 61 5.87 5.80 -33.38
C ARG A 61 5.80 6.41 -34.74
N LEU A 62 6.50 5.77 -35.68
CA LEU A 62 6.56 6.21 -37.06
C LEU A 62 5.24 5.94 -37.77
N PHE A 63 4.84 6.84 -38.66
CA PHE A 63 3.51 6.83 -39.27
C PHE A 63 3.15 5.58 -40.09
N TRP A 64 4.14 4.82 -40.53
CA TRP A 64 3.96 3.57 -41.27
C TRP A 64 3.81 2.35 -40.36
N GLN A 65 3.91 2.52 -39.04
CA GLN A 65 3.62 1.47 -38.05
C GLN A 65 2.12 1.46 -37.76
N ASN A 66 1.61 0.37 -37.16
CA ASN A 66 0.21 0.36 -36.71
C ASN A 66 0.00 1.44 -35.64
N THR A 67 -0.96 2.32 -35.89
CA THR A 67 -1.36 3.43 -35.01
C THR A 67 -2.70 3.21 -34.31
N ASP A 68 -3.24 1.99 -34.33
CA ASP A 68 -4.40 1.63 -33.53
C ASP A 68 -4.05 1.78 -32.05
N VAL A 69 -4.91 2.48 -31.31
CA VAL A 69 -4.76 2.69 -29.87
C VAL A 69 -5.85 1.94 -29.11
N VAL A 70 -5.48 1.44 -27.94
CA VAL A 70 -6.37 0.72 -27.03
C VAL A 70 -6.22 1.31 -25.64
N TRP A 71 -7.33 1.42 -24.93
CA TRP A 71 -7.33 1.74 -23.52
C TRP A 71 -6.74 0.58 -22.73
N GLN A 72 -5.87 0.87 -21.76
CA GLN A 72 -5.27 -0.14 -20.91
C GLN A 72 -5.39 0.31 -19.46
N GLU A 73 -5.93 -0.56 -18.60
CA GLU A 73 -6.02 -0.36 -17.16
C GLU A 73 -4.62 -0.32 -16.49
N GLY A 74 -4.51 0.42 -15.40
CA GLY A 74 -3.31 0.50 -14.56
C GLY A 74 -2.20 1.39 -15.11
N LEU A 75 -2.48 2.24 -16.10
CA LEU A 75 -1.51 3.22 -16.60
C LEU A 75 -1.59 4.50 -15.80
N GLU A 76 -0.46 4.92 -15.23
CA GLU A 76 -0.37 6.16 -14.49
C GLU A 76 -0.58 7.39 -15.38
N HIS A 77 -1.31 8.38 -14.87
CA HIS A 77 -1.48 9.66 -15.54
C HIS A 77 -0.19 10.50 -15.41
N PRO A 78 0.33 11.10 -16.49
CA PRO A 78 1.62 11.82 -16.46
C PRO A 78 1.64 13.07 -15.56
N GLU A 79 0.48 13.67 -15.30
CA GLU A 79 0.34 14.92 -14.55
C GLU A 79 -0.42 14.80 -13.22
N PHE A 80 -1.10 13.66 -12.98
CA PHE A 80 -1.98 13.49 -11.82
C PHE A 80 -1.66 12.19 -11.11
N LYS A 81 -1.86 12.14 -9.79
CA LYS A 81 -1.69 10.92 -9.00
C LYS A 81 -2.93 10.03 -9.15
N ALA A 82 -3.14 9.55 -10.37
CA ALA A 82 -4.25 8.69 -10.78
C ALA A 82 -3.76 7.67 -11.83
N GLU A 83 -4.47 6.57 -11.97
CA GLU A 83 -4.25 5.53 -12.97
C GLU A 83 -5.54 5.22 -13.74
N SER A 84 -5.40 4.73 -14.97
CA SER A 84 -6.55 4.36 -15.82
C SER A 84 -7.29 3.18 -15.21
N ALA A 85 -8.62 3.28 -15.10
CA ALA A 85 -9.45 2.19 -14.60
C ALA A 85 -9.78 1.16 -15.69
N GLU A 86 -10.47 0.07 -15.33
CA GLU A 86 -10.99 -0.93 -16.26
C GLU A 86 -11.88 -0.31 -17.36
N ILE A 87 -12.67 0.71 -17.02
CA ILE A 87 -13.60 1.38 -17.94
C ILE A 87 -12.88 2.50 -18.69
N GLU A 88 -12.96 2.48 -20.04
CA GLU A 88 -12.37 3.51 -20.90
C GLU A 88 -12.80 4.93 -20.49
N GLY A 89 -11.81 5.79 -20.22
CA GLY A 89 -12.03 7.17 -19.81
C GLY A 89 -12.26 7.37 -18.31
N ASP A 90 -12.42 6.31 -17.51
CA ASP A 90 -12.46 6.42 -16.05
C ASP A 90 -11.07 6.27 -15.43
N TRP A 91 -10.87 6.91 -14.28
CA TRP A 91 -9.60 6.97 -13.58
C TRP A 91 -9.80 6.63 -12.10
N ASN A 92 -8.86 5.88 -11.56
CA ASN A 92 -8.74 5.61 -10.13
C ASN A 92 -7.64 6.49 -9.54
N PRO A 93 -7.78 7.01 -8.31
CA PRO A 93 -6.65 7.65 -7.65
C PRO A 93 -5.59 6.60 -7.33
N LEU A 94 -4.31 6.98 -7.39
CA LEU A 94 -3.24 6.10 -6.92
C LEU A 94 -3.42 5.76 -5.43
N PRO A 95 -2.88 4.63 -4.94
CA PRO A 95 -2.93 4.30 -3.53
C PRO A 95 -2.55 5.47 -2.62
N GLY A 96 -3.36 5.73 -1.59
CA GLY A 96 -3.13 6.81 -0.61
C GLY A 96 -3.66 8.17 -1.06
N TYR A 97 -4.11 8.30 -2.30
CA TYR A 97 -4.76 9.49 -2.84
C TYR A 97 -6.29 9.33 -2.91
N ARG A 98 -6.98 10.47 -2.93
CA ARG A 98 -8.40 10.56 -3.30
C ARG A 98 -8.61 11.72 -4.25
N PHE A 99 -9.62 11.64 -5.13
CA PHE A 99 -10.03 12.80 -5.91
C PHE A 99 -10.57 13.91 -5.00
N ILE A 100 -10.19 15.17 -5.29
CA ILE A 100 -10.77 16.34 -4.62
C ILE A 100 -12.24 16.50 -5.05
N ASP A 101 -12.50 16.36 -6.35
CA ASP A 101 -13.83 16.34 -6.95
C ASP A 101 -13.78 15.56 -8.27
N LYS A 102 -14.21 14.29 -8.25
CA LYS A 102 -14.15 13.37 -9.41
C LYS A 102 -14.91 13.93 -10.64
N ASN A 103 -15.89 14.82 -10.44
CA ASN A 103 -16.68 15.38 -11.54
C ASN A 103 -16.03 16.61 -12.21
N LYS A 104 -15.02 17.21 -11.58
CA LYS A 104 -14.36 18.43 -12.09
C LYS A 104 -12.98 18.19 -12.69
N GLY A 105 -12.39 17.02 -12.47
CA GLY A 105 -11.10 16.65 -13.04
C GLY A 105 -10.38 15.57 -12.25
N LEU A 106 -9.12 15.33 -12.60
CA LEU A 106 -8.28 14.27 -12.03
C LEU A 106 -7.37 14.74 -10.90
N HIS A 107 -7.61 15.93 -10.35
CA HIS A 107 -6.85 16.43 -9.21
C HIS A 107 -7.11 15.57 -7.97
N THR A 108 -6.03 15.01 -7.44
CA THR A 108 -6.04 14.17 -6.25
C THR A 108 -5.33 14.84 -5.08
N ILE A 109 -5.62 14.35 -3.88
CA ILE A 109 -4.97 14.78 -2.64
C ILE A 109 -4.60 13.56 -1.81
N TRP A 110 -3.37 13.54 -1.31
CA TRP A 110 -2.94 12.54 -0.35
C TRP A 110 -3.80 12.63 0.91
N THR A 111 -4.35 11.49 1.33
CA THR A 111 -5.28 11.44 2.47
C THR A 111 -4.81 10.41 3.47
N PRO A 112 -4.42 10.82 4.69
CA PRO A 112 -3.96 9.90 5.72
C PRO A 112 -5.06 8.93 6.17
N GLY A 113 -4.67 7.70 6.50
CA GLY A 113 -5.58 6.66 6.98
C GLY A 113 -6.33 5.89 5.90
N LEU A 114 -5.91 6.00 4.63
CA LEU A 114 -6.38 5.12 3.56
C LEU A 114 -5.54 3.84 3.55
N LEU A 115 -6.19 2.68 3.42
CA LEU A 115 -5.51 1.39 3.32
C LEU A 115 -4.95 1.23 1.89
N HIS A 116 -3.71 0.75 1.78
CA HIS A 116 -3.15 0.36 0.49
C HIS A 116 -3.90 -0.89 -0.05
N PRO A 117 -4.22 -0.98 -1.36
CA PRO A 117 -4.92 -2.13 -1.92
C PRO A 117 -4.12 -3.44 -1.80
N ASP A 118 -2.81 -3.38 -2.07
CA ASP A 118 -1.96 -4.58 -2.12
C ASP A 118 -1.13 -4.83 -0.86
N TYR A 119 -1.05 -3.87 0.06
CA TYR A 119 -0.20 -3.96 1.25
C TYR A 119 -1.00 -3.69 2.51
N MET A 120 -0.66 -4.39 3.59
CA MET A 120 -1.22 -4.11 4.92
C MET A 120 -0.60 -2.84 5.50
N ALA A 121 -0.87 -1.70 4.88
CA ALA A 121 -0.33 -0.40 5.25
C ALA A 121 -1.35 0.73 5.07
N TRP A 122 -1.29 1.71 5.97
CA TRP A 122 -2.07 2.94 5.95
C TRP A 122 -1.25 4.11 5.41
N SER A 123 -1.86 5.00 4.66
CA SER A 123 -1.24 6.27 4.29
C SER A 123 -0.96 7.13 5.53
N ASP A 124 0.25 7.64 5.66
CA ASP A 124 0.66 8.51 6.78
C ASP A 124 0.19 9.96 6.58
N LYS A 125 0.41 10.82 7.57
CA LYS A 125 0.27 12.27 7.47
C LYS A 125 1.20 12.91 6.45
N THR A 126 2.35 12.28 6.18
CA THR A 126 3.28 12.71 5.13
C THR A 126 2.94 12.03 3.82
N GLU A 127 2.88 12.81 2.74
CA GLU A 127 2.64 12.29 1.39
C GLU A 127 3.66 11.22 0.98
N GLU A 128 3.21 10.20 0.26
CA GLU A 128 3.99 9.03 -0.19
C GLU A 128 4.59 8.17 0.92
N ARG A 129 4.32 8.50 2.19
CA ARG A 129 4.77 7.69 3.33
C ARG A 129 3.68 6.75 3.79
N TRP A 130 4.04 5.47 3.89
CA TRP A 130 3.16 4.41 4.39
C TRP A 130 3.55 3.98 5.80
N LEU A 131 2.55 3.62 6.60
CA LEU A 131 2.71 3.02 7.91
C LEU A 131 2.15 1.60 7.87
N PRO A 132 2.87 0.57 8.33
CA PRO A 132 2.29 -0.76 8.37
C PRO A 132 1.06 -0.77 9.30
N VAL A 133 0.06 -1.56 8.96
CA VAL A 133 -1.06 -1.87 9.86
C VAL A 133 -0.48 -2.45 11.15
N THR A 134 -1.15 -2.23 12.29
CA THR A 134 -0.74 -2.87 13.55
C THR A 134 -0.57 -4.37 13.34
N GLY A 135 0.51 -4.94 13.86
CA GLY A 135 0.87 -6.35 13.67
C GLY A 135 1.65 -6.67 12.39
N TYR A 136 1.81 -5.70 11.48
CA TYR A 136 2.63 -5.85 10.29
C TYR A 136 3.93 -5.04 10.38
N ARG A 137 4.91 -5.39 9.55
CA ARG A 137 6.14 -4.63 9.33
C ARG A 137 6.55 -4.66 7.87
N PHE A 138 7.20 -3.60 7.42
CA PHE A 138 7.86 -3.63 6.13
C PHE A 138 9.13 -4.49 6.20
N THR A 139 9.36 -5.27 5.15
CA THR A 139 10.58 -6.00 4.90
C THR A 139 11.13 -5.60 3.54
N GLU A 140 12.44 -5.36 3.49
CA GLU A 140 13.15 -5.04 2.27
C GLU A 140 13.93 -6.30 1.85
N GLU A 141 13.61 -6.86 0.69
CA GLU A 141 14.37 -7.95 0.07
C GLU A 141 14.84 -7.51 -1.31
N GLY A 142 16.06 -6.97 -1.38
CA GLY A 142 16.59 -6.36 -2.61
C GLY A 142 15.92 -5.02 -2.90
N ASP A 143 15.33 -4.90 -4.09
CA ASP A 143 14.60 -3.71 -4.55
C ASP A 143 13.08 -3.80 -4.26
N GLU A 144 12.63 -4.92 -3.67
CA GLU A 144 11.22 -5.15 -3.36
C GLU A 144 10.94 -4.85 -1.88
N VAL A 145 9.88 -4.06 -1.64
CA VAL A 145 9.33 -3.78 -0.31
C VAL A 145 8.05 -4.60 -0.16
N ASP A 146 8.02 -5.48 0.83
CA ASP A 146 6.82 -6.24 1.19
C ASP A 146 6.34 -5.84 2.60
N CYS A 147 5.07 -6.09 2.90
CA CYS A 147 4.46 -5.84 4.21
C CYS A 147 3.99 -7.16 4.82
N VAL A 148 4.79 -7.70 5.74
CA VAL A 148 4.59 -9.03 6.32
C VAL A 148 4.13 -8.97 7.77
N TRP A 149 3.41 -10.01 8.20
CA TRP A 149 3.01 -10.17 9.60
C TRP A 149 4.24 -10.27 10.51
N ASP A 150 4.23 -9.54 11.63
CA ASP A 150 5.27 -9.53 12.64
C ASP A 150 4.82 -10.30 13.89
N PRO A 151 5.05 -11.63 13.96
CA PRO A 151 4.54 -12.45 15.05
C PRO A 151 5.23 -12.14 16.38
N ASN A 152 4.50 -12.31 17.48
CA ASN A 152 4.97 -12.08 18.84
C ASN A 152 5.45 -10.64 19.12
N LYS A 153 4.99 -9.68 18.34
CA LYS A 153 5.24 -8.26 18.51
C LYS A 153 4.34 -7.68 19.60
N ASP A 154 4.95 -7.03 20.58
CA ASP A 154 4.27 -6.35 21.67
C ASP A 154 3.84 -4.91 21.31
N TYR A 155 2.63 -4.54 21.72
CA TYR A 155 2.07 -3.18 21.58
C TYR A 155 1.59 -2.68 22.94
N PRO A 156 2.49 -2.16 23.80
CA PRO A 156 2.16 -1.78 25.19
C PRO A 156 1.09 -0.69 25.32
N ASP A 157 0.96 0.21 24.34
CA ASP A 157 -0.05 1.27 24.34
C ASP A 157 -1.45 0.72 24.06
N LEU A 158 -1.53 -0.37 23.28
CA LEU A 158 -2.77 -1.08 22.97
C LEU A 158 -3.05 -2.23 23.94
N LYS A 159 -2.08 -2.60 24.79
CA LYS A 159 -2.14 -3.76 25.72
C LYS A 159 -2.45 -5.08 24.99
N ILE A 160 -1.85 -5.27 23.82
CA ILE A 160 -1.96 -6.48 23.01
C ILE A 160 -0.58 -6.91 22.52
N LYS A 161 -0.47 -8.16 22.10
CA LYS A 161 0.64 -8.69 21.30
C LYS A 161 0.09 -9.46 20.09
N THR A 162 0.85 -9.52 19.00
CA THR A 162 0.52 -10.43 17.90
C THR A 162 0.82 -11.87 18.28
N THR A 163 0.16 -12.81 17.58
CA THR A 163 0.42 -14.25 17.70
C THR A 163 1.14 -14.76 16.45
N ASP A 164 1.43 -16.07 16.41
CA ASP A 164 2.02 -16.71 15.23
C ASP A 164 1.03 -16.79 14.04
N ALA A 165 -0.27 -16.66 14.28
CA ALA A 165 -1.28 -16.62 13.25
C ALA A 165 -1.49 -15.18 12.75
N THR A 166 -1.55 -15.02 11.42
CA THR A 166 -1.82 -13.74 10.75
C THR A 166 -3.13 -13.14 11.23
N ASP A 167 -3.13 -11.82 11.43
CA ASP A 167 -4.28 -11.02 11.91
C ASP A 167 -4.85 -11.45 13.27
N GLN A 168 -4.10 -12.25 14.04
CA GLN A 168 -4.52 -12.65 15.37
C GLN A 168 -3.73 -11.93 16.46
N TYR A 169 -4.48 -11.32 17.35
CA TYR A 169 -3.98 -10.55 18.48
C TYR A 169 -4.39 -11.21 19.78
N LEU A 170 -3.48 -11.19 20.74
CA LEU A 170 -3.71 -11.66 22.10
C LEU A 170 -3.66 -10.44 23.03
N PRO A 171 -4.72 -10.17 23.81
CA PRO A 171 -4.66 -9.12 24.82
C PRO A 171 -3.65 -9.52 25.90
N TYR A 172 -3.00 -8.53 26.50
CA TYR A 172 -2.12 -8.78 27.63
C TYR A 172 -2.88 -9.47 28.77
N PRO A 173 -2.19 -10.21 29.66
CA PRO A 173 -2.84 -10.85 30.78
C PRO A 173 -3.69 -9.84 31.57
N GLY A 174 -4.93 -10.22 31.88
CA GLY A 174 -5.86 -9.39 32.66
C GLY A 174 -6.73 -8.46 31.81
N TYR A 175 -6.44 -8.38 30.51
CA TYR A 175 -7.24 -7.64 29.54
C TYR A 175 -8.11 -8.57 28.69
N VAL A 176 -9.24 -8.05 28.24
CA VAL A 176 -10.10 -8.70 27.23
C VAL A 176 -10.48 -7.69 26.15
N PHE A 177 -10.70 -8.16 24.92
CA PHE A 177 -11.23 -7.31 23.86
C PHE A 177 -12.65 -6.85 24.20
N VAL A 178 -12.91 -5.56 23.97
CA VAL A 178 -14.26 -4.98 24.11
C VAL A 178 -15.16 -5.48 22.97
N GLU A 179 -14.61 -5.51 21.75
CA GLU A 179 -15.30 -5.93 20.52
C GLU A 179 -14.39 -6.89 19.73
N PRO A 180 -14.38 -8.19 20.07
CA PRO A 180 -13.54 -9.17 19.41
C PRO A 180 -13.74 -9.15 17.88
N ASN A 181 -12.65 -9.22 17.12
CA ASN A 181 -12.60 -9.21 15.66
C ASN A 181 -13.03 -7.90 14.97
N THR A 182 -13.41 -6.86 15.72
CA THR A 182 -13.79 -5.56 15.17
C THR A 182 -12.83 -4.45 15.62
N SER A 183 -12.37 -4.52 16.87
CA SER A 183 -11.49 -3.50 17.45
C SER A 183 -10.37 -4.14 18.27
N LEU A 184 -9.20 -3.51 18.24
CA LEU A 184 -8.07 -3.83 19.11
C LEU A 184 -8.21 -3.21 20.52
N LYS A 185 -9.33 -2.55 20.80
CA LYS A 185 -9.61 -1.98 22.11
C LYS A 185 -9.78 -3.08 23.14
N VAL A 186 -9.00 -3.00 24.21
CA VAL A 186 -9.10 -3.90 25.34
C VAL A 186 -9.49 -3.16 26.62
N VAL A 187 -9.99 -3.92 27.59
CA VAL A 187 -10.33 -3.42 28.92
C VAL A 187 -9.80 -4.37 29.97
N TRP A 188 -9.29 -3.81 31.07
CA TRP A 188 -8.89 -4.58 32.24
C TRP A 188 -10.12 -5.18 32.92
N VAL A 189 -10.13 -6.49 33.13
CA VAL A 189 -11.26 -7.19 33.75
C VAL A 189 -10.79 -7.95 35.00
N PRO A 190 -11.15 -7.48 36.21
CA PRO A 190 -10.85 -8.18 37.45
C PRO A 190 -11.35 -9.63 37.42
N GLY A 191 -10.53 -10.54 37.97
CA GLY A 191 -10.80 -11.98 37.99
C GLY A 191 -10.31 -12.74 36.75
N THR A 192 -9.90 -12.05 35.68
CA THR A 192 -9.34 -12.70 34.47
C THR A 192 -8.03 -13.42 34.80
N VAL A 193 -7.89 -14.67 34.34
CA VAL A 193 -6.69 -15.49 34.60
C VAL A 193 -5.51 -14.97 33.80
N ASN A 194 -4.34 -14.91 34.43
CA ASN A 194 -3.10 -14.67 33.72
C ASN A 194 -2.69 -15.94 32.95
N TYR A 195 -2.72 -15.91 31.62
CA TYR A 195 -2.37 -17.09 30.81
C TYR A 195 -0.88 -17.46 30.89
N GLU A 196 0.00 -16.52 31.25
CA GLU A 196 1.44 -16.74 31.48
C GLU A 196 1.71 -17.26 32.89
N GLN A 197 0.87 -16.88 33.86
CA GLN A 197 0.94 -17.30 35.26
C GLN A 197 -0.43 -17.77 35.76
N PRO A 198 -0.88 -19.00 35.42
CA PRO A 198 -2.26 -19.46 35.66
C PRO A 198 -2.74 -19.48 37.12
N HIS A 199 -1.84 -19.25 38.07
CA HIS A 199 -2.11 -19.12 39.50
C HIS A 199 -2.48 -17.69 39.94
N LEU A 200 -2.40 -16.70 39.04
CA LEU A 200 -2.78 -15.32 39.27
C LEU A 200 -4.05 -14.95 38.50
N VAL A 201 -4.84 -14.06 39.09
CA VAL A 201 -5.99 -13.42 38.46
C VAL A 201 -5.89 -11.90 38.60
N ALA A 202 -6.41 -11.17 37.62
CA ALA A 202 -6.43 -9.72 37.62
C ALA A 202 -7.14 -9.18 38.87
N GLY A 203 -6.53 -8.22 39.56
CA GLY A 203 -7.12 -7.52 40.70
C GLY A 203 -8.11 -6.44 40.27
N VAL A 204 -8.70 -5.75 41.26
CA VAL A 204 -9.69 -4.67 41.01
C VAL A 204 -9.05 -3.46 40.33
N THR A 205 -7.79 -3.19 40.64
CA THR A 205 -7.00 -2.10 40.03
C THR A 205 -6.18 -2.64 38.86
N GLU A 206 -6.12 -1.90 37.76
CA GLU A 206 -5.31 -2.25 36.59
C GLU A 206 -3.84 -2.51 37.00
N GLY A 207 -3.27 -3.60 36.47
CA GLY A 207 -1.90 -4.01 36.75
C GLY A 207 -1.69 -4.72 38.10
N THR A 208 -2.72 -4.85 38.94
CA THR A 208 -2.63 -5.63 40.19
C THR A 208 -2.99 -7.10 39.96
N TRP A 209 -2.33 -8.00 40.68
CA TRP A 209 -2.51 -9.44 40.53
C TRP A 209 -2.78 -10.10 41.88
N ASN A 210 -3.82 -10.93 41.95
CA ASN A 210 -4.19 -11.68 43.15
C ASN A 210 -3.98 -13.17 42.93
N PRO A 211 -3.53 -13.93 43.95
CA PRO A 211 -3.54 -15.38 43.89
C PRO A 211 -4.95 -15.91 43.66
N ARG A 212 -5.08 -16.90 42.77
CA ARG A 212 -6.36 -17.58 42.53
C ARG A 212 -6.72 -18.38 43.79
N TYR A 213 -7.90 -18.14 44.38
CA TYR A 213 -8.34 -18.69 45.67
C TYR A 213 -8.17 -20.21 45.87
N ASN A 214 -8.14 -21.00 44.79
CA ASN A 214 -7.99 -22.46 44.82
C ASN A 214 -6.58 -22.96 44.43
N TYR A 215 -5.62 -22.06 44.23
CA TYR A 215 -4.24 -22.45 43.97
C TYR A 215 -3.58 -22.89 45.28
N ARG A 216 -3.56 -24.20 45.54
CA ARG A 216 -2.63 -24.78 46.50
C ARG A 216 -1.32 -25.03 45.75
N PRO A 217 -0.22 -24.31 46.04
CA PRO A 217 1.06 -24.67 45.47
C PRO A 217 1.34 -26.13 45.84
N SER A 218 1.48 -26.99 44.84
CA SER A 218 1.84 -28.40 45.00
C SER A 218 3.16 -28.47 45.76
N ARG A 219 3.10 -28.59 47.09
CA ARG A 219 4.24 -28.71 48.01
C ARG A 219 5.47 -27.95 47.51
N MET A 220 5.42 -26.61 47.60
CA MET A 220 6.59 -25.76 47.32
C MET A 220 7.82 -26.38 47.99
N SER A 221 8.86 -26.66 47.19
CA SER A 221 10.12 -27.13 47.74
C SER A 221 10.62 -26.09 48.76
N ASP A 222 11.30 -26.51 49.83
CA ASP A 222 11.78 -25.56 50.83
C ASP A 222 12.73 -24.51 50.23
N SER A 223 13.40 -24.82 49.10
CA SER A 223 14.16 -23.85 48.32
C SER A 223 13.32 -22.74 47.69
N ASP A 224 12.09 -23.03 47.24
CA ASP A 224 11.23 -22.01 46.63
C ASP A 224 10.61 -21.10 47.70
N LYS A 225 10.36 -21.62 48.90
CA LYS A 225 9.92 -20.81 50.05
C LYS A 225 10.98 -19.80 50.46
N ILE A 226 12.25 -20.19 50.47
CA ILE A 226 13.38 -19.31 50.82
C ILE A 226 13.53 -18.19 49.77
N LYS A 227 13.40 -18.52 48.47
CA LYS A 227 13.46 -17.52 47.39
C LYS A 227 12.30 -16.53 47.45
N LEU A 228 11.08 -16.99 47.73
CA LEU A 228 9.91 -16.12 47.84
C LEU A 228 10.01 -15.18 49.07
N ALA A 229 10.51 -15.68 50.20
CA ALA A 229 10.76 -14.87 51.39
C ALA A 229 11.85 -13.81 51.15
N ALA A 230 12.91 -14.16 50.42
CA ALA A 230 13.96 -13.20 50.07
C ALA A 230 13.46 -12.08 49.14
N ALA A 231 12.61 -12.40 48.16
CA ALA A 231 12.02 -11.41 47.27
C ALA A 231 11.10 -10.44 48.03
N ALA A 232 10.26 -10.93 48.95
CA ALA A 232 9.37 -10.10 49.76
C ALA A 232 10.15 -9.14 50.69
N ILE A 233 11.30 -9.56 51.24
CA ILE A 233 12.16 -8.71 52.09
C ILE A 233 12.81 -7.59 51.26
N ILE A 234 13.19 -7.85 50.01
CA ILE A 234 13.77 -6.83 49.13
C ILE A 234 12.73 -5.78 48.75
N THR A 235 11.49 -6.18 48.46
CA THR A 235 10.39 -5.24 48.15
C THR A 235 10.04 -4.36 49.34
N TYR A 236 10.04 -4.89 50.57
CA TYR A 236 9.76 -4.11 51.77
C TYR A 236 10.86 -3.07 52.08
N LYS A 237 12.13 -3.40 51.78
CA LYS A 237 13.26 -2.51 52.06
C LYS A 237 13.31 -1.32 51.10
N VAL A 238 12.89 -1.49 49.84
CA VAL A 238 12.82 -0.42 48.84
C VAL A 238 11.67 0.57 49.12
N ILE A 239 10.55 0.11 49.68
CA ILE A 239 9.42 0.98 50.05
C ILE A 239 9.71 1.79 51.33
N SER A 240 10.60 1.31 52.21
CA SER A 240 10.95 2.02 53.46
C SER A 240 12.01 3.12 53.33
N HIS A 241 12.54 3.37 52.14
CA HIS A 241 13.58 4.39 51.86
C HIS A 241 13.21 5.36 50.71
N LEU A 242 11.93 5.41 50.36
CA LEU A 242 11.30 6.49 49.59
C LEU A 242 10.26 7.17 50.48
#